data_AF-F1W280-F1
#
_entry.id   AF-F1W280-F1
#
_cell.length_a   1.000
_cell.length_b   1.000
_cell.length_c   1.000
_cell.angle_alpha   90.00
_cell.angle_beta   90.00
_cell.angle_gamma   90.00
#
_symmetry.space_group_name_H-M   'P 1'
#
loop_
_entity.id
_entity.type
_entity.pdbx_description
1 polymer ?
#
loop_
_entity_poly.entity_id
_entity_poly.type
_entity_poly.pdbx_seq_one_letter_code
_entity_poly.pdbx_strand_id
1 'polypeptide(L)'
;MPPPEPDPADDFSSRLAARQQQRAEAESQERQTQAARGTPEQQDNERGRQAALANIATSMKAAGIEKESGGGLFQLRSVGAHNAEFLFRGWKKEASRNWSQILNVEQGSEEDVRIAVVKKMIEIIREHTQEDFTWDSRRLGKTITLSAKPADQAGLQQFLLREFFPDYSPTRR
;
A
#
# COMPACT_ATOMS: atom_id res chain seq x y z
N MET A 1 74.37 9.73 -17.39
CA MET A 1 73.15 9.19 -16.77
C MET A 1 72.18 8.82 -17.88
N PRO A 2 71.85 7.53 -18.09
CA PRO A 2 70.79 7.14 -19.02
C PRO A 2 69.39 7.38 -18.40
N PRO A 3 68.35 7.65 -19.21
CA PRO A 3 66.99 8.01 -18.75
C PRO A 3 66.18 6.77 -18.28
N PRO A 4 65.18 6.95 -17.38
CA PRO A 4 64.36 5.87 -16.86
C PRO A 4 63.33 5.34 -17.88
N GLU A 5 63.22 4.02 -17.98
CA GLU A 5 62.21 3.29 -18.76
C GLU A 5 60.80 3.44 -18.13
N PRO A 6 59.73 3.55 -18.94
CA PRO A 6 58.36 3.61 -18.42
C PRO A 6 57.88 2.24 -17.91
N ASP A 7 57.34 2.23 -16.69
CA ASP A 7 56.81 1.04 -16.02
C ASP A 7 55.71 0.33 -16.83
N PRO A 8 55.77 -1.00 -17.00
CA PRO A 8 54.78 -1.79 -17.76
C PRO A 8 53.37 -1.78 -17.14
N ALA A 9 53.18 -1.23 -15.93
CA ALA A 9 51.89 -1.14 -15.26
C ALA A 9 50.92 -0.13 -15.93
N ASP A 10 51.43 0.88 -16.62
CA ASP A 10 50.62 1.92 -17.26
C ASP A 10 49.90 1.41 -18.53
N ASP A 11 50.58 0.54 -19.29
CA ASP A 11 50.11 -0.01 -20.56
C ASP A 11 48.95 -1.01 -20.40
N PHE A 12 48.92 -1.78 -19.30
CA PHE A 12 47.80 -2.67 -18.96
C PHE A 12 46.53 -1.90 -18.54
N SER A 13 46.71 -0.79 -17.81
CA SER A 13 45.63 0.05 -17.30
C SER A 13 44.87 0.73 -18.43
N SER A 14 45.60 1.29 -19.40
CA SER A 14 45.05 1.87 -20.62
C SER A 14 44.25 0.87 -21.47
N ARG A 15 44.73 -0.37 -21.61
CA ARG A 15 43.99 -1.43 -22.33
C ARG A 15 42.70 -1.83 -21.61
N LEU A 16 42.69 -1.81 -20.27
CA LEU A 16 41.48 -2.12 -19.50
C LEU A 16 40.41 -1.03 -19.65
N ALA A 17 40.82 0.25 -19.64
CA ALA A 17 39.94 1.40 -19.83
C ALA A 17 39.30 1.41 -21.23
N ALA A 18 40.10 1.18 -22.28
CA ALA A 18 39.59 1.11 -23.65
C ALA A 18 38.55 -0.01 -23.84
N ARG A 19 38.76 -1.16 -23.18
CA ARG A 19 37.83 -2.29 -23.24
C ARG A 19 36.52 -2.02 -22.49
N GLN A 20 36.57 -1.26 -21.40
CA GLN A 20 35.36 -0.83 -20.69
C GLN A 20 34.54 0.16 -21.53
N GLN A 21 35.19 1.12 -22.18
CA GLN A 21 34.50 2.08 -23.05
C GLN A 21 33.80 1.38 -24.22
N GLN A 22 34.48 0.44 -24.88
CA GLN A 22 33.86 -0.36 -25.96
C GLN A 22 32.64 -1.16 -25.49
N ARG A 23 32.68 -1.71 -24.26
CA ARG A 23 31.55 -2.45 -23.70
C ARG A 23 30.38 -1.53 -23.33
N ALA A 24 30.65 -0.33 -22.84
CA ALA A 24 29.63 0.67 -22.52
C ALA A 24 28.93 1.23 -23.77
N GLU A 25 29.68 1.46 -24.86
CA GLU A 25 29.10 1.89 -26.14
C GLU A 25 28.25 0.79 -26.79
N ALA A 26 28.70 -0.46 -26.73
CA ALA A 26 27.92 -1.61 -27.18
C ALA A 26 26.61 -1.75 -26.38
N GLU A 27 26.65 -1.69 -25.05
CA GLU A 27 25.45 -1.72 -24.20
C GLU A 27 24.49 -0.55 -24.48
N SER A 28 25.03 0.62 -24.80
CA SER A 28 24.22 1.80 -25.13
C SER A 28 23.50 1.64 -26.48
N GLN A 29 24.19 1.09 -27.49
CA GLN A 29 23.58 0.77 -28.78
C GLN A 29 22.59 -0.41 -28.68
N GLU A 30 22.88 -1.41 -27.85
CA GLU A 30 21.99 -2.55 -27.59
C GLU A 30 20.70 -2.11 -26.87
N ARG A 31 20.77 -1.17 -25.92
CA ARG A 31 19.58 -0.57 -25.29
C ARG A 31 18.76 0.27 -26.28
N GLN A 32 19.40 1.03 -27.17
CA GLN A 32 18.68 1.80 -28.20
C GLN A 32 18.01 0.89 -29.23
N THR A 33 18.65 -0.19 -29.64
CA THR A 33 18.07 -1.16 -30.59
C THR A 33 17.00 -2.06 -29.97
N GLN A 34 17.08 -2.38 -28.67
CA GLN A 34 15.97 -3.03 -27.94
C GLN A 34 14.78 -2.10 -27.70
N ALA A 35 15.02 -0.81 -27.42
CA ALA A 35 13.95 0.18 -27.30
C ALA A 35 13.17 0.38 -28.63
N ALA A 36 13.81 0.11 -29.77
CA ALA A 36 13.17 0.15 -31.08
C ALA A 36 12.43 -1.14 -31.47
N ARG A 37 12.61 -2.26 -30.73
CA ARG A 37 11.99 -3.57 -31.01
C ARG A 37 10.88 -3.97 -30.02
N GLY A 38 10.69 -3.22 -28.94
CA GLY A 38 9.59 -3.43 -28.01
C GLY A 38 8.32 -2.73 -28.51
N THR A 39 7.23 -3.48 -28.66
CA THR A 39 5.89 -2.94 -28.93
C THR A 39 5.55 -1.82 -27.92
N PRO A 40 5.12 -0.63 -28.38
CA PRO A 40 4.94 0.55 -27.52
C PRO A 40 3.91 0.35 -26.38
N GLU A 41 3.00 -0.61 -26.50
CA GLU A 41 1.95 -0.89 -25.51
C GLU A 41 2.46 -1.52 -24.20
N GLN A 42 3.54 -2.30 -24.22
CA GLN A 42 4.05 -2.94 -23.00
C GLN A 42 4.83 -1.92 -22.14
N GLN A 43 5.64 -1.08 -22.78
CA GLN A 43 6.46 -0.08 -22.10
C GLN A 43 5.59 1.05 -21.49
N ASP A 44 4.46 1.38 -22.12
CA ASP A 44 3.48 2.34 -21.59
C ASP A 44 2.73 1.77 -20.38
N ASN A 45 2.29 0.49 -20.46
CA ASN A 45 1.62 -0.17 -19.35
C ASN A 45 2.54 -0.40 -18.13
N GLU A 46 3.82 -0.71 -18.36
CA GLU A 46 4.82 -0.84 -17.30
C GLU A 46 5.14 0.51 -16.65
N ARG A 47 5.32 1.58 -17.45
CA ARG A 47 5.49 2.94 -16.93
C ARG A 47 4.25 3.45 -16.21
N GLY A 48 3.06 3.17 -16.73
CA GLY A 48 1.78 3.51 -16.10
C GLY A 48 1.58 2.78 -14.78
N ARG A 49 1.94 1.49 -14.70
CA ARG A 49 1.95 0.73 -13.44
C ARG A 49 2.98 1.27 -12.45
N GLN A 50 4.20 1.58 -12.89
CA GLN A 50 5.24 2.16 -12.02
C GLN A 50 4.84 3.55 -11.51
N ALA A 51 4.27 4.41 -12.36
CA ALA A 51 3.76 5.72 -11.97
C ALA A 51 2.58 5.62 -11.00
N ALA A 52 1.66 4.68 -11.23
CA ALA A 52 0.56 4.41 -10.30
C ALA A 52 1.09 3.92 -8.94
N LEU A 53 2.04 2.98 -8.93
CA LEU A 53 2.70 2.50 -7.71
C LEU A 53 3.46 3.62 -6.98
N ALA A 54 4.13 4.52 -7.71
CA ALA A 54 4.85 5.65 -7.13
C ALA A 54 3.90 6.70 -6.53
N ASN A 55 2.78 6.99 -7.18
CA ASN A 55 1.74 7.86 -6.64
C ASN A 55 1.08 7.25 -5.40
N ILE A 56 0.81 5.94 -5.42
CA ILE A 56 0.28 5.22 -4.25
C ILE A 56 1.29 5.26 -3.10
N ALA A 57 2.57 4.94 -3.35
CA ALA A 57 3.62 4.95 -2.34
C ALA A 57 3.89 6.34 -1.75
N THR A 58 3.81 7.38 -2.58
CA THR A 58 3.96 8.78 -2.15
C THR A 58 2.76 9.23 -1.32
N SER A 59 1.54 8.81 -1.70
CA SER A 59 0.32 9.05 -0.93
C SER A 59 0.36 8.34 0.43
N MET A 60 0.87 7.10 0.48
CA MET A 60 1.07 6.35 1.72
C MET A 60 2.11 6.99 2.65
N LYS A 61 3.19 7.56 2.08
CA LYS A 61 4.22 8.29 2.84
C LYS A 61 3.72 9.64 3.35
N ALA A 62 2.92 10.36 2.54
CA ALA A 62 2.33 11.64 2.92
C ALA A 62 1.23 11.49 3.99
N ALA A 63 0.56 10.34 4.03
CA ALA A 63 -0.44 10.01 5.05
C ALA A 63 0.16 9.62 6.42
N GLY A 64 1.50 9.68 6.60
CA GLY A 64 2.13 9.40 7.88
C GLY A 64 1.96 7.95 8.36
N ILE A 65 1.72 7.01 7.44
CA ILE A 65 1.67 5.58 7.75
C ILE A 65 3.12 5.13 7.99
N GLU A 66 3.65 5.40 9.18
CA GLU A 66 4.91 4.83 9.62
C GLU A 66 4.79 3.30 9.52
N LYS A 67 5.80 2.67 8.89
CA LYS A 67 5.90 1.21 8.68
C LYS A 67 5.78 0.37 9.96
N GLU A 68 5.74 1.02 11.12
CA GLU A 68 5.73 0.43 12.45
C GLU A 68 4.31 0.21 12.98
N SER A 69 3.33 0.96 12.48
CA SER A 69 1.91 0.77 12.79
C SER A 69 1.29 -0.18 11.77
N GLY A 70 1.20 -1.45 12.16
CA GLY A 70 0.38 -2.46 11.46
C GLY A 70 -1.02 -1.89 11.23
N GLY A 71 -1.36 -1.68 9.97
CA GLY A 71 -2.55 -0.97 9.54
C GLY A 71 -3.22 -1.75 8.43
N GLY A 72 -4.47 -1.40 8.15
CA GLY A 72 -5.20 -1.99 7.05
C GLY A 72 -6.30 -1.09 6.51
N LEU A 73 -6.53 -1.20 5.21
CA LEU A 73 -7.60 -0.51 4.51
C LEU A 73 -8.85 -1.37 4.51
N PHE A 74 -9.92 -0.85 5.10
CA PHE A 74 -11.25 -1.42 4.97
C PHE A 74 -11.96 -0.80 3.76
N GLN A 75 -12.46 -1.66 2.89
CA GLN A 75 -13.24 -1.28 1.72
C GLN A 75 -14.55 -2.06 1.71
N LEU A 76 -15.66 -1.33 1.84
CA LEU A 76 -16.99 -1.90 1.70
C LEU A 76 -17.23 -2.32 0.24
N ARG A 77 -17.64 -3.56 0.02
CA ARG A 77 -17.78 -4.17 -1.31
C ARG A 77 -19.25 -4.20 -1.73
N SER A 78 -20.11 -4.69 -0.86
CA SER A 78 -21.55 -4.74 -1.05
C SER A 78 -22.26 -4.72 0.29
N VAL A 79 -23.43 -4.09 0.37
CA VAL A 79 -24.32 -4.15 1.53
C VAL A 79 -25.72 -4.44 1.03
N GLY A 80 -26.22 -5.60 1.40
CA GLY A 80 -27.60 -6.02 1.19
C GLY A 80 -28.47 -5.68 2.40
N ALA A 81 -29.70 -6.22 2.42
CA ALA A 81 -30.64 -6.01 3.52
C ALA A 81 -30.23 -6.77 4.80
N HIS A 82 -29.70 -7.99 4.66
CA HIS A 82 -29.37 -8.88 5.77
C HIS A 82 -27.93 -9.39 5.74
N ASN A 83 -27.19 -9.10 4.67
CA ASN A 83 -25.81 -9.51 4.50
C ASN A 83 -24.99 -8.34 3.96
N ALA A 84 -23.68 -8.40 4.18
CA ALA A 84 -22.74 -7.42 3.68
C ALA A 84 -21.39 -8.08 3.46
N GLU A 85 -20.63 -7.52 2.55
CA GLU A 85 -19.29 -7.98 2.23
C GLU A 85 -18.33 -6.80 2.26
N PHE A 86 -17.22 -6.96 2.96
CA PHE A 86 -16.14 -5.99 2.96
C PHE A 86 -14.80 -6.66 2.75
N LEU A 87 -13.90 -5.91 2.12
CA LEU A 87 -12.52 -6.29 1.90
C LEU A 87 -11.64 -5.61 2.94
N PHE A 88 -10.89 -6.41 3.69
CA PHE A 88 -9.83 -5.92 4.57
C PHE A 88 -8.48 -6.15 3.90
N ARG A 89 -7.71 -5.09 3.69
CA ARG A 89 -6.33 -5.16 3.18
C ARG A 89 -5.36 -4.76 4.27
N GLY A 90 -4.67 -5.72 4.88
CA GLY A 90 -3.70 -5.47 5.93
C GLY A 90 -2.25 -5.68 5.49
N TRP A 91 -1.31 -5.07 6.20
CA TRP A 91 0.12 -5.39 6.11
C TRP A 91 0.57 -6.14 7.37
N LYS A 92 0.88 -7.42 7.24
CA LYS A 92 1.37 -8.27 8.34
C LYS A 92 2.90 -8.18 8.42
N LYS A 93 3.46 -8.00 9.62
CA LYS A 93 4.92 -7.85 9.82
C LYS A 93 5.74 -9.08 9.39
N GLU A 94 5.16 -10.28 9.46
CA GLU A 94 5.81 -11.55 9.08
C GLU A 94 5.71 -11.88 7.58
N ALA A 95 4.68 -11.37 6.91
CA ALA A 95 4.47 -11.62 5.50
C ALA A 95 4.73 -10.31 4.76
N SER A 96 5.90 -10.19 4.13
CA SER A 96 6.24 -9.12 3.18
C SER A 96 5.35 -9.16 1.91
N ARG A 97 4.06 -9.46 2.07
CA ARG A 97 3.04 -9.72 1.07
C ARG A 97 1.75 -9.11 1.56
N ASN A 98 1.15 -8.25 0.74
CA ASN A 98 -0.16 -7.63 0.99
C ASN A 98 -1.19 -8.73 1.29
N TRP A 99 -1.70 -8.79 2.52
CA TRP A 99 -2.78 -9.69 2.90
C TRP A 99 -4.10 -9.00 2.59
N SER A 100 -5.00 -9.66 1.87
CA SER A 100 -6.33 -9.15 1.58
C SER A 100 -7.35 -10.25 1.85
N GLN A 101 -8.35 -9.97 2.68
CA GLN A 101 -9.39 -10.93 3.04
C GLN A 101 -10.76 -10.33 2.76
N ILE A 102 -11.58 -11.07 2.04
CA ILE A 102 -13.00 -10.76 1.86
C ILE A 102 -13.73 -11.39 3.03
N LEU A 103 -14.51 -10.58 3.73
CA LEU A 103 -15.29 -10.96 4.90
C LEU A 103 -16.76 -10.73 4.60
N ASN A 104 -17.52 -11.81 4.67
CA ASN A 104 -18.98 -11.79 4.58
C ASN A 104 -19.54 -11.72 6.00
N VAL A 105 -20.40 -10.73 6.24
CA VAL A 105 -21.07 -10.49 7.51
C VAL A 105 -22.55 -10.62 7.30
N GLU A 106 -23.19 -11.40 8.16
CA GLU A 106 -24.63 -11.52 8.24
C GLU A 106 -25.14 -10.67 9.42
N GLN A 107 -26.34 -10.10 9.26
CA GLN A 107 -26.98 -9.28 10.29
C GLN A 107 -27.12 -10.04 11.62
N GLY A 108 -27.47 -11.33 11.57
CA GLY A 108 -27.66 -12.16 12.74
C GLY A 108 -28.70 -11.55 13.70
N SER A 109 -28.28 -11.29 14.93
CA SER A 109 -29.11 -10.70 15.99
C SER A 109 -29.09 -9.17 16.04
N GLU A 110 -28.34 -8.52 15.15
CA GLU A 110 -28.23 -7.06 15.15
C GLU A 110 -29.47 -6.43 14.49
N GLU A 111 -29.85 -5.26 14.97
CA GLU A 111 -31.00 -4.52 14.43
C GLU A 111 -30.77 -4.11 12.96
N ASP A 112 -29.51 -3.94 12.56
CA ASP A 112 -29.12 -3.59 11.20
C ASP A 112 -27.79 -4.25 10.81
N VAL A 113 -27.68 -4.71 9.56
CA VAL A 113 -26.45 -5.32 9.03
C VAL A 113 -25.25 -4.37 9.08
N ARG A 114 -25.49 -3.05 8.98
CA ARG A 114 -24.43 -2.03 9.06
C ARG A 114 -23.77 -2.01 10.43
N ILE A 115 -24.53 -2.27 11.50
CA ILE A 115 -24.00 -2.43 12.86
C ILE A 115 -23.13 -3.68 12.94
N ALA A 116 -23.63 -4.81 12.41
CA ALA A 116 -22.88 -6.07 12.40
C ALA A 116 -21.54 -5.92 11.67
N VAL A 117 -21.53 -5.25 10.51
CA VAL A 117 -20.30 -4.97 9.74
C VAL A 117 -19.31 -4.16 10.57
N VAL A 118 -19.74 -3.06 11.18
CA VAL A 118 -18.85 -2.21 11.97
C VAL A 118 -18.31 -2.95 13.20
N LYS A 119 -19.15 -3.74 13.88
CA LYS A 119 -18.69 -4.62 14.96
C LYS A 119 -17.60 -5.56 14.47
N LYS A 120 -17.80 -6.20 13.31
CA LYS A 120 -16.81 -7.11 12.73
C LYS A 120 -15.50 -6.41 12.37
N MET A 121 -15.57 -5.18 11.88
CA MET A 121 -14.39 -4.35 11.61
C MET A 121 -13.63 -4.02 12.90
N ILE A 122 -14.33 -3.69 13.98
CA ILE A 122 -13.71 -3.43 15.30
C ILE A 122 -13.02 -4.69 15.84
N GLU A 123 -13.63 -5.86 15.68
CA GLU A 123 -12.99 -7.13 16.06
C GLU A 123 -11.63 -7.29 15.37
N ILE A 124 -11.58 -7.10 14.05
CA ILE A 124 -10.33 -7.21 13.27
C ILE A 124 -9.31 -6.16 13.69
N ILE A 125 -9.76 -4.92 13.94
CA ILE A 125 -8.87 -3.86 14.44
C ILE A 125 -8.27 -4.31 15.78
N ARG A 126 -9.06 -4.88 16.70
CA ARG A 126 -8.58 -5.37 18.00
C ARG A 126 -7.62 -6.54 17.93
N GLU A 127 -7.74 -7.38 16.91
CA GLU A 127 -6.77 -8.45 16.65
C GLU A 127 -5.38 -7.91 16.29
N HIS A 128 -5.33 -6.73 15.68
CA HIS A 128 -4.08 -6.10 15.22
C HIS A 128 -3.60 -4.96 16.12
N THR A 129 -4.50 -4.27 16.81
CA THR A 129 -4.21 -3.10 17.63
C THR A 129 -5.17 -3.04 18.81
N GLN A 130 -4.66 -3.18 20.03
CA GLN A 130 -5.47 -3.20 21.26
C GLN A 130 -5.51 -1.86 22.00
N GLU A 131 -4.66 -0.91 21.58
CA GLU A 131 -4.50 0.39 22.21
C GLU A 131 -5.08 1.51 21.34
N ASP A 132 -4.51 2.70 21.44
CA ASP A 132 -4.86 3.88 20.67
C ASP A 132 -4.16 3.79 19.29
N PHE A 133 -4.91 4.04 18.22
CA PHE A 133 -4.44 3.92 16.84
C PHE A 133 -4.82 5.16 16.03
N THR A 134 -4.02 5.44 15.00
CA THR A 134 -4.31 6.51 14.04
C THR A 134 -5.20 6.00 12.93
N TRP A 135 -6.34 6.65 12.73
CA TRP A 135 -7.29 6.36 11.65
C TRP A 135 -7.33 7.52 10.65
N ASP A 136 -7.07 7.22 9.38
CA ASP A 136 -7.27 8.16 8.29
C ASP A 136 -8.76 8.25 7.92
N SER A 137 -9.39 9.36 8.30
CA SER A 137 -10.81 9.58 7.99
C SER A 137 -10.96 10.23 6.62
N ARG A 138 -11.54 9.51 5.66
CA ARG A 138 -11.87 10.07 4.34
C ARG A 138 -12.98 11.11 4.43
N ARG A 139 -13.91 10.96 5.38
CA ARG A 139 -14.99 11.94 5.59
C ARG A 139 -14.46 13.28 6.09
N LEU A 140 -13.53 13.25 7.03
CA LEU A 140 -12.97 14.45 7.65
C LEU A 140 -11.72 14.98 6.92
N GLY A 141 -11.16 14.19 5.99
CA GLY A 141 -9.93 14.52 5.28
C GLY A 141 -8.72 14.67 6.21
N LYS A 142 -8.74 14.00 7.37
CA LYS A 142 -7.69 14.10 8.39
C LYS A 142 -7.52 12.79 9.16
N THR A 143 -6.31 12.61 9.66
CA THR A 143 -5.97 11.53 10.60
C THR A 143 -6.49 11.89 11.99
N ILE A 144 -7.19 10.96 12.62
CA ILE A 144 -7.66 11.08 14.01
C ILE A 144 -7.14 9.92 14.85
N THR A 145 -6.92 10.16 16.14
CA THR A 145 -6.56 9.09 17.09
C THR A 145 -7.84 8.48 17.65
N LEU A 146 -8.00 7.17 17.50
CA LEU A 146 -9.12 6.38 18.01
C LEU A 146 -8.61 5.30 18.95
N SER A 147 -9.46 4.84 19.87
CA SER A 147 -9.10 3.78 20.82
C SER A 147 -9.77 2.48 20.44
N ALA A 148 -8.98 1.40 20.30
CA ALA A 148 -9.49 0.05 20.07
C ALA A 148 -9.98 -0.64 21.36
N LYS A 149 -9.82 0.03 22.51
CA LYS A 149 -10.17 -0.49 23.83
C LYS A 149 -11.66 -0.89 23.92
N PRO A 150 -11.99 -1.93 24.71
CA PRO A 150 -13.39 -2.34 24.94
C PRO A 150 -14.23 -1.23 25.58
N ALA A 151 -13.63 -0.39 26.41
CA ALA A 151 -14.31 0.74 27.06
C ALA A 151 -14.86 1.77 26.03
N ASP A 152 -14.15 1.99 24.93
CA ASP A 152 -14.48 2.98 23.90
C ASP A 152 -15.26 2.40 22.71
N GLN A 153 -15.75 1.16 22.83
CA GLN A 153 -16.43 0.45 21.75
C GLN A 153 -17.59 1.25 21.16
N ALA A 154 -18.44 1.84 21.99
CA ALA A 154 -19.61 2.58 21.54
C ALA A 154 -19.20 3.83 20.72
N GLY A 155 -18.16 4.55 21.16
CA GLY A 155 -17.65 5.72 20.46
C GLY A 155 -17.02 5.35 19.12
N LEU A 156 -16.18 4.31 19.10
CA LEU A 156 -15.55 3.81 17.88
C LEU A 156 -16.60 3.30 16.88
N GLN A 157 -17.59 2.54 17.35
CA GLN A 157 -18.68 2.03 16.51
C GLN A 157 -19.48 3.17 15.88
N GLN A 158 -19.88 4.17 16.66
CA GLN A 158 -20.61 5.34 16.14
C GLN A 158 -19.77 6.12 15.12
N PHE A 159 -18.46 6.26 15.37
CA PHE A 159 -17.55 6.92 14.45
C PHE A 159 -17.46 6.17 13.11
N LEU A 160 -17.21 4.86 13.14
CA LEU A 160 -17.07 4.03 11.95
C LEU A 160 -18.41 3.91 11.19
N LEU A 161 -19.54 3.80 11.89
CA LEU A 161 -20.86 3.83 11.25
C LEU A 161 -21.03 5.09 10.41
N ARG A 162 -20.76 6.28 10.97
CA ARG A 162 -20.83 7.54 10.22
C ARG A 162 -19.78 7.65 9.11
N GLU A 163 -18.69 6.89 9.21
CA GLU A 163 -17.60 6.93 8.23
C GLU A 163 -17.95 6.14 6.97
N PHE A 164 -18.49 4.93 7.12
CA PHE A 164 -18.87 4.08 6.01
C PHE A 164 -20.31 4.32 5.54
N PHE A 165 -21.19 4.76 6.44
CA PHE A 165 -22.61 4.93 6.22
C PHE A 165 -23.08 6.31 6.70
N PRO A 166 -22.76 7.40 5.97
CA PRO A 166 -23.22 8.74 6.32
C PRO A 166 -24.75 8.87 6.30
N ASP A 167 -25.43 8.04 5.50
CA ASP A 167 -26.91 7.96 5.40
C ASP A 167 -27.53 7.04 6.47
N TYR A 168 -26.73 6.51 7.41
CA TYR A 168 -27.26 5.70 8.50
C TYR A 168 -28.05 6.60 9.47
N SER A 169 -29.36 6.69 9.24
CA SER A 169 -30.30 7.02 10.29
C SER A 169 -30.64 5.73 11.03
N PRO A 170 -30.47 5.64 12.37
CA PRO A 170 -31.18 4.60 13.11
C PRO A 170 -32.66 4.79 12.75
N THR A 171 -33.24 3.81 12.07
CA THR A 171 -34.65 3.86 11.71
C THR A 171 -35.40 3.89 13.03
N ARG A 172 -35.82 5.08 13.44
CA ARG A 172 -36.64 5.30 14.63
C ARG A 172 -38.00 4.68 14.31
N ARG A 173 -38.16 3.38 14.57
CA ARG A 173 -39.47 2.74 14.65
C ARG A 173 -40.09 2.98 16.01
#